data_AF-A0A0M8T2I7-F1
#
_entry.id   AF-A0A0M8T2I7-F1
#
_cell.length_a   1.000
_cell.length_b   1.000
_cell.length_c   1.000
_cell.angle_alpha   90.00
_cell.angle_beta   90.00
_cell.angle_gamma   90.00
#
_symmetry.space_group_name_H-M   'P 1'
#
loop_
_entity.id
_entity.type
_entity.pdbx_description
1 polymer ?
#
loop_
_entity_poly.entity_id
_entity_poly.type
_entity_poly.pdbx_seq_one_letter_code
_entity_poly.pdbx_strand_id
1 'polypeptide(L)'
;MAVAGDEEYETVELTQAELDEVQALSQEIQNDASLTQQAEGRGDMAAAQALNAGAGKKIIKLLQKSPKVFKAAIRYAKAGNKAFNGWMSKQNWAIRAAWWALNGSAQSWVIDYLAHQIS
;
A
#
# COMPACT_ATOMS: atom_id res chain seq x y z
N MET A 1 -1.16 -29.56 5.39
CA MET A 1 -1.12 -29.55 3.92
C MET A 1 -1.11 -28.10 3.48
N ALA A 2 0.06 -27.57 3.10
CA ALA A 2 0.14 -26.29 2.43
C ALA A 2 -0.29 -26.52 0.98
N VAL A 3 -1.32 -25.79 0.53
CA VAL A 3 -1.83 -25.91 -0.84
C VAL A 3 -0.85 -25.16 -1.74
N ALA A 4 -0.44 -25.77 -2.85
CA ALA A 4 0.60 -25.31 -3.78
C ALA A 4 0.31 -23.98 -4.54
N GLY A 5 -0.49 -23.08 -3.96
CA GLY A 5 -0.83 -21.77 -4.50
C GLY A 5 -0.67 -20.61 -3.51
N ASP A 6 -0.05 -20.84 -2.35
CA ASP A 6 0.25 -19.79 -1.37
C ASP A 6 1.61 -19.10 -1.61
N GLU A 7 2.61 -19.84 -2.12
CA GLU A 7 3.97 -19.32 -2.36
C GLU A 7 4.02 -18.29 -3.52
N GLU A 8 3.15 -18.43 -4.53
CA GLU A 8 3.14 -17.56 -5.73
C GLU A 8 2.81 -16.10 -5.41
N TYR A 9 2.19 -15.83 -4.25
CA TYR A 9 1.75 -14.50 -3.82
C TYR A 9 2.49 -13.99 -2.58
N GLU A 10 3.42 -14.77 -2.01
CA GLU A 10 4.14 -14.38 -0.79
C GLU A 10 5.22 -13.34 -1.04
N THR A 11 5.98 -13.51 -2.12
CA THR A 11 6.97 -12.54 -2.60
C THR A 11 6.76 -12.34 -4.08
N VAL A 12 6.20 -11.19 -4.47
CA VAL A 12 5.99 -10.91 -5.89
C VAL A 12 7.26 -10.28 -6.45
N GLU A 13 7.88 -10.97 -7.40
CA GLU A 13 8.99 -10.44 -8.16
C GLU A 13 8.51 -9.32 -9.09
N LEU A 14 9.09 -8.14 -8.93
CA LEU A 14 8.87 -6.98 -9.79
C LEU A 14 9.95 -6.96 -10.86
N THR A 15 9.58 -6.65 -12.10
CA THR A 15 10.54 -6.32 -13.15
C THR A 15 11.26 -5.01 -12.83
N GLN A 16 12.39 -4.76 -13.51
CA GLN A 16 13.14 -3.50 -13.31
C GLN A 16 12.29 -2.26 -13.59
N ALA A 17 11.48 -2.26 -14.65
CA ALA A 17 10.57 -1.16 -14.95
C ALA A 17 9.49 -0.97 -13.86
N GLU A 18 8.90 -2.06 -13.36
CA GLU A 18 7.96 -1.99 -12.24
C GLU A 18 8.65 -1.48 -10.96
N LEU A 19 9.91 -1.85 -10.71
CA LEU A 19 10.69 -1.34 -9.58
C LEU A 19 10.90 0.16 -9.65
N ASP A 20 11.30 0.70 -10.80
CA ASP A 20 11.49 2.14 -10.99
C ASP A 20 10.18 2.92 -10.75
N GLU A 21 9.06 2.41 -11.27
CA GLU A 21 7.74 3.03 -11.06
C GLU A 21 7.26 2.92 -9.59
N VAL A 22 7.48 1.76 -8.95
CA VAL A 22 7.16 1.54 -7.54
C VAL A 22 8.02 2.43 -6.65
N GLN A 23 9.30 2.63 -6.97
CA GLN A 23 10.19 3.52 -6.23
C GLN A 23 9.74 4.98 -6.33
N ALA A 24 9.42 5.46 -7.53
CA ALA A 24 8.94 6.82 -7.73
C ALA A 24 7.65 7.08 -6.91
N LEU A 25 6.66 6.18 -7.02
CA LEU A 25 5.41 6.29 -6.26
C LEU A 25 5.64 6.17 -4.74
N SER A 26 6.56 5.31 -4.31
CA SER A 26 6.93 5.19 -2.89
C SER A 26 7.52 6.49 -2.35
N GLN A 27 8.40 7.16 -3.10
CA GLN A 27 8.96 8.44 -2.70
C GLN A 27 7.89 9.53 -2.61
N GLU A 28 6.96 9.57 -3.57
CA GLU A 28 5.82 10.50 -3.52
C GLU A 28 4.95 10.28 -2.27
N ILE A 29 4.67 9.03 -1.90
CA ILE A 29 3.88 8.70 -0.72
C ILE A 29 4.61 9.14 0.56
N GLN A 30 5.93 8.95 0.64
CA GLN A 30 6.74 9.39 1.78
C GLN A 30 6.79 10.93 1.88
N ASN A 31 6.83 11.62 0.75
CA ASN A 31 6.73 13.08 0.70
C ASN A 31 5.34 13.56 1.18
N ASP A 32 4.25 12.94 0.72
CA ASP A 32 2.89 13.26 1.19
C ASP A 32 2.74 13.02 2.69
N ALA A 33 3.32 11.94 3.23
CA ALA A 33 3.32 11.66 4.66
C ALA A 33 4.08 12.73 5.47
N SER A 34 5.20 13.21 4.93
CA SER A 34 5.96 14.31 5.53
C SER A 34 5.18 15.64 5.49
N LEU A 35 4.49 15.92 4.38
CA LEU A 35 3.62 17.08 4.25
C LEU A 35 2.40 17.00 5.16
N THR A 36 1.86 15.79 5.36
CA THR A 36 0.76 15.53 6.29
C THR A 36 1.16 15.91 7.70
N GLN A 37 2.30 15.42 8.18
CA GLN A 37 2.83 15.76 9.51
C GLN A 37 3.06 17.27 9.67
N GLN A 38 3.53 17.95 8.62
CA GLN A 38 3.69 19.41 8.64
C GLN A 38 2.37 20.16 8.65
N ALA A 39 1.33 19.65 7.99
CA ALA A 39 -0.01 20.23 8.00
C ALA A 39 -0.66 20.05 9.38
N GLU A 40 -0.55 18.85 9.97
CA GLU A 40 -0.99 18.56 11.33
C GLU A 40 -0.29 19.46 12.36
N GLY A 41 1.04 19.62 12.25
CA GLY A 41 1.81 20.51 13.12
C GLY A 41 1.44 21.99 12.99
N ARG A 42 0.85 22.40 11.86
CA ARG A 42 0.31 23.75 11.63
C ARG A 42 -1.17 23.88 12.05
N GLY A 43 -1.81 22.79 12.49
CA GLY A 43 -3.24 22.76 12.80
C GLY A 43 -4.16 22.68 11.58
N ASP A 44 -3.62 22.48 10.38
CA ASP A 44 -4.39 22.36 9.15
C ASP A 44 -4.82 20.90 8.92
N MET A 45 -5.85 20.50 9.67
CA MET A 45 -6.41 19.15 9.62
C MET A 45 -7.05 18.83 8.26
N ALA A 46 -7.56 19.84 7.54
CA ALA A 46 -8.17 19.65 6.23
C ALA A 46 -7.12 19.28 5.17
N ALA A 47 -5.98 19.99 5.16
CA ALA A 47 -4.85 19.63 4.29
C ALA A 47 -4.27 18.26 4.64
N ALA A 48 -4.12 17.95 5.93
CA ALA A 48 -3.66 16.63 6.38
C ALA A 48 -4.59 15.50 5.92
N GLN A 49 -5.90 15.67 6.01
CA GLN A 49 -6.88 14.69 5.53
C GLN A 49 -6.80 14.51 4.01
N ALA A 50 -6.68 15.60 3.25
CA ALA A 50 -6.56 15.55 1.79
C ALA A 50 -5.29 14.82 1.35
N LEU A 51 -4.15 15.09 1.99
CA LEU A 51 -2.87 14.42 1.73
C LEU A 51 -2.95 12.92 2.06
N ASN A 52 -3.54 12.54 3.19
CA ASN A 52 -3.74 11.13 3.54
C ASN A 52 -4.62 10.38 2.54
N ALA A 53 -5.72 10.99 2.10
CA ALA A 53 -6.58 10.41 1.07
C ALA A 53 -5.83 10.26 -0.27
N GLY A 54 -4.96 11.22 -0.60
CA GLY A 54 -4.04 11.14 -1.74
C GLY A 54 -3.06 9.98 -1.64
N ALA A 55 -2.39 9.83 -0.49
CA ALA A 55 -1.45 8.75 -0.21
C ALA A 55 -2.10 7.36 -0.30
N GLY A 56 -3.32 7.20 0.24
CA GLY A 56 -4.12 5.98 0.09
C GLY A 56 -4.40 5.61 -1.37
N LYS A 57 -4.73 6.59 -2.22
CA LYS A 57 -4.93 6.33 -3.66
C LYS A 57 -3.62 5.97 -4.36
N LYS A 58 -2.51 6.60 -3.97
CA LYS A 58 -1.19 6.32 -4.54
C LYS A 58 -0.71 4.91 -4.21
N ILE A 59 -0.94 4.40 -2.99
CA ILE A 59 -0.55 3.02 -2.66
C ILE A 59 -1.36 2.01 -3.49
N ILE A 60 -2.64 2.26 -3.73
CA ILE A 60 -3.46 1.40 -4.62
C ILE A 60 -2.87 1.40 -6.03
N LYS A 61 -2.53 2.57 -6.58
CA LYS A 61 -1.89 2.68 -7.90
C LYS A 61 -0.55 1.94 -7.96
N LEU A 62 0.24 2.03 -6.89
CA LEU A 62 1.51 1.33 -6.75
C LEU A 62 1.31 -0.19 -6.78
N LEU A 63 0.32 -0.71 -6.05
CA LEU A 63 -0.04 -2.13 -6.05
C LEU A 63 -0.55 -2.59 -7.42
N GLN A 64 -1.27 -1.73 -8.14
CA GLN A 64 -1.78 -2.00 -9.50
C GLN A 64 -0.69 -2.09 -10.57
N LYS A 65 0.54 -1.62 -10.31
CA LYS A 65 1.66 -1.73 -11.27
C LYS A 65 1.99 -3.16 -11.62
N SER A 66 1.82 -4.07 -10.67
CA SER A 66 2.00 -5.49 -10.89
C SER A 66 0.68 -6.24 -10.67
N PRO A 67 0.10 -6.87 -11.71
CA PRO A 67 -1.16 -7.61 -11.59
C PRO A 67 -1.14 -8.69 -10.51
N LYS A 68 0.02 -9.34 -10.33
CA LYS A 68 0.22 -10.36 -9.27
C LYS A 68 0.18 -9.73 -7.87
N VAL A 69 0.87 -8.59 -7.67
CA VAL A 69 0.81 -7.83 -6.42
C VAL A 69 -0.61 -7.38 -6.11
N PHE A 70 -1.31 -6.85 -7.11
CA PHE A 70 -2.67 -6.35 -6.91
C PHE A 70 -3.64 -7.47 -6.51
N LYS A 71 -3.57 -8.62 -7.18
CA LYS A 71 -4.38 -9.79 -6.83
C LYS A 71 -4.07 -10.33 -5.43
N ALA A 72 -2.78 -10.39 -5.07
CA ALA A 72 -2.36 -10.74 -3.71
C ALA A 72 -2.93 -9.74 -2.69
N ALA A 73 -2.83 -8.43 -2.97
CA ALA A 73 -3.32 -7.37 -2.10
C ALA A 73 -4.82 -7.53 -1.83
N ILE A 74 -5.64 -7.80 -2.85
CA ILE A 74 -7.08 -8.06 -2.70
C ILE A 74 -7.33 -9.31 -1.83
N ARG A 75 -6.62 -10.42 -2.08
CA ARG A 75 -6.75 -11.66 -1.32
C ARG A 75 -6.43 -11.45 0.16
N TYR A 76 -5.31 -10.80 0.47
CA TYR A 76 -4.89 -10.54 1.84
C TYR A 76 -5.74 -9.47 2.53
N ALA A 77 -6.29 -8.51 1.78
CA ALA A 77 -7.21 -7.51 2.32
C ALA A 77 -8.53 -8.16 2.76
N LYS A 78 -9.06 -9.09 1.96
CA LYS A 78 -10.24 -9.91 2.31
C LYS A 78 -10.01 -10.80 3.53
N ALA A 79 -8.77 -11.25 3.74
CA ALA A 79 -8.37 -12.00 4.94
C ALA A 79 -8.25 -11.12 6.20
N GLY A 80 -8.32 -9.79 6.05
CA GLY A 80 -8.35 -8.83 7.14
C GLY A 80 -7.00 -8.16 7.42
N ASN A 81 -7.06 -7.13 8.28
CA ASN A 81 -5.95 -6.19 8.50
C ASN A 81 -4.64 -6.87 8.96
N LYS A 82 -4.73 -7.85 9.88
CA LYS A 82 -3.55 -8.59 10.37
C LYS A 82 -2.87 -9.40 9.26
N ALA A 83 -3.66 -10.05 8.40
CA ALA A 83 -3.14 -10.84 7.29
C ALA A 83 -2.48 -9.93 6.25
N PHE A 84 -3.12 -8.80 5.92
CA PHE A 84 -2.58 -7.80 5.01
C PHE A 84 -1.25 -7.21 5.49
N ASN A 85 -1.15 -6.80 6.76
CA ASN A 85 0.10 -6.27 7.31
C ASN A 85 1.23 -7.33 7.36
N GLY A 86 0.87 -8.58 7.65
CA GLY A 86 1.81 -9.70 7.60
C GLY A 86 2.37 -9.92 6.18
N TRP A 87 1.51 -9.86 5.17
CA TRP A 87 1.90 -9.96 3.77
C TRP A 87 2.72 -8.75 3.29
N MET A 88 2.32 -7.52 3.64
CA MET A 88 3.07 -6.31 3.32
C MET A 88 4.50 -6.33 3.86
N SER A 89 4.70 -6.98 5.01
CA SER A 89 6.03 -7.08 5.63
C SER A 89 7.03 -7.89 4.80
N LYS A 90 6.52 -8.77 3.91
CA LYS A 90 7.29 -9.64 3.01
C LYS A 90 7.54 -9.02 1.62
N GLN A 91 6.90 -7.90 1.30
CA GLN A 91 7.03 -7.27 -0.02
C GLN A 91 8.35 -6.51 -0.18
N ASN A 92 8.62 -6.10 -1.43
CA ASN A 92 9.76 -5.25 -1.75
C ASN A 92 9.82 -4.01 -0.83
N TRP A 93 11.04 -3.61 -0.47
CA TRP A 93 11.29 -2.52 0.47
C TRP A 93 10.55 -1.23 0.10
N ALA A 94 10.39 -0.91 -1.19
CA ALA A 94 9.72 0.31 -1.63
C ALA A 94 8.20 0.23 -1.37
N ILE A 95 7.55 -0.90 -1.67
CA ILE A 95 6.14 -1.13 -1.33
C ILE A 95 5.95 -1.04 0.18
N ARG A 96 6.87 -1.67 0.93
CA ARG A 96 6.82 -1.70 2.39
C ARG A 96 7.00 -0.31 3.00
N ALA A 97 7.97 0.46 2.51
CA ALA A 97 8.21 1.83 2.96
C ALA A 97 7.01 2.74 2.66
N ALA A 98 6.42 2.61 1.46
CA ALA A 98 5.21 3.32 1.11
C ALA A 98 4.06 2.95 2.06
N TRP A 99 3.82 1.66 2.32
CA TRP A 99 2.76 1.20 3.22
C TRP A 99 2.88 1.77 4.65
N TRP A 100 4.08 1.74 5.22
CA TRP A 100 4.33 2.24 6.58
C TRP A 100 4.42 3.76 6.68
N ALA A 101 4.51 4.47 5.56
CA ALA A 101 4.40 5.92 5.53
C ALA A 101 2.93 6.39 5.64
N LEU A 102 1.95 5.55 5.32
CA LEU A 102 0.54 5.88 5.50
C LEU A 102 0.19 5.92 6.99
N ASN A 103 -0.71 6.83 7.36
CA ASN A 103 -1.31 6.81 8.69
C ASN A 103 -2.38 5.69 8.82
N GLY A 104 -2.78 5.41 10.05
CA GLY A 104 -3.70 4.29 10.34
C GLY A 104 -5.07 4.40 9.67
N SER A 105 -5.59 5.62 9.45
CA SER A 105 -6.87 5.84 8.76
C SER A 105 -6.76 5.58 7.26
N ALA A 106 -5.68 6.05 6.61
CA ALA A 106 -5.40 5.75 5.21
C ALA A 106 -5.14 4.25 4.99
N GLN A 107 -4.38 3.60 5.88
CA GLN A 107 -4.18 2.14 5.84
C GLN A 107 -5.50 1.38 5.94
N SER A 108 -6.35 1.75 6.90
CA SER A 108 -7.66 1.11 7.09
C SER A 108 -8.56 1.29 5.85
N TRP A 109 -8.59 2.48 5.28
CA TRP A 109 -9.34 2.76 4.06
C TRP A 109 -8.83 1.95 2.86
N VAL A 110 -7.51 1.82 2.69
CA VAL A 110 -6.92 1.02 1.59
C VAL A 110 -7.32 -0.45 1.72
N ILE A 111 -7.23 -1.02 2.93
CA ILE A 111 -7.60 -2.42 3.17
C ILE A 111 -9.08 -2.63 2.90
N ASP A 112 -9.94 -1.74 3.38
CA ASP A 112 -11.38 -1.80 3.13
C ASP A 112 -11.69 -1.70 1.63
N TYR A 113 -11.08 -0.74 0.93
CA TYR A 113 -11.23 -0.58 -0.51
C TYR A 113 -10.83 -1.85 -1.28
N LEU A 114 -9.68 -2.44 -0.94
CA LEU A 114 -9.17 -3.66 -1.58
C LEU A 114 -10.02 -4.88 -1.25
N ALA A 115 -10.55 -4.98 -0.02
CA ALA A 115 -11.43 -6.07 0.38
C ALA A 115 -12.74 -6.08 -0.41
N HIS A 116 -13.24 -4.90 -0.80
CA HIS A 116 -14.43 -4.74 -1.62
C HIS A 116 -14.18 -4.84 -3.14
N GLN A 117 -12.93 -4.98 -3.59
CA GLN A 117 -12.65 -5.22 -5.00
C GLN A 117 -13.08 -6.63 -5.44
N ILE A 118 -13.65 -6.71 -6.63
CA ILE A 118 -13.88 -7.99 -7.31
C ILE A 118 -12.51 -8.48 -7.83
N SER A 119 -12.12 -9.68 -7.42
CA SER A 119 -10.79 -10.25 -7.68
C SER A 119 -10.73 -11.05 -8.98
#